data_AF-A0A349DDV3-F1
#
_entry.id   AF-A0A349DDV3-F1
#
_cell.length_a   1.000
_cell.length_b   1.000
_cell.length_c   1.000
_cell.angle_alpha   90.00
_cell.angle_beta   90.00
_cell.angle_gamma   90.00
#
_symmetry.space_group_name_H-M   'P 1'
#
loop_
_entity.id
_entity.type
_entity.pdbx_description
1 polymer ?
#
loop_
_entity_poly.entity_id
_entity_poly.type
_entity_poly.pdbx_seq_one_letter_code
_entity_poly.pdbx_strand_id
1 'polypeptide(L)'
;AIKVGDGEYVRLDSTKAKGFAFEIESNDEPDYGQLDALKKCGDVCGLVFGHDHMNCFTGQIDGVNIIQTPGASFRSYGNMISRGVRVFVVDENDPTTFETYTISYFDLFGKNFGSVMRYIFNADEYEKVKALILALGGVIVVGLIVYILAIFNLFGF
;
A
#
# COMPACT_ATOMS: atom_id res chain seq x y z
N ALA A 1 8.00 11.89 -5.43
CA ALA A 1 8.65 11.61 -6.73
C ALA A 1 9.53 10.39 -6.52
N ILE A 2 9.55 9.48 -7.49
CA ILE A 2 10.28 8.22 -7.46
C ILE A 2 11.63 8.47 -8.11
N LYS A 3 12.72 8.02 -7.48
CA LYS A 3 14.07 8.17 -8.04
C LYS A 3 14.29 7.11 -9.12
N VAL A 4 14.70 7.53 -10.32
CA VAL A 4 14.95 6.63 -11.47
C VAL A 4 16.40 6.62 -11.94
N GLY A 5 17.19 7.61 -11.52
CA GLY A 5 18.58 7.78 -11.89
C GLY A 5 19.30 8.73 -10.93
N ASP A 6 20.54 9.09 -11.24
CA ASP A 6 21.26 10.07 -10.43
C ASP A 6 20.72 11.48 -10.69
N GLY A 7 20.13 12.10 -9.67
CA GLY A 7 19.42 13.38 -9.82
C GLY A 7 18.09 13.30 -10.58
N GLU A 8 17.70 12.14 -11.10
CA GLU A 8 16.49 11.98 -11.92
C GLU A 8 15.32 11.41 -11.11
N TYR A 9 14.17 12.07 -11.25
CA TYR A 9 12.95 11.72 -10.53
C TYR A 9 11.73 11.79 -11.43
N VAL A 10 10.86 10.80 -11.31
CA VAL A 10 9.56 10.78 -11.98
C VAL A 10 8.44 10.93 -10.97
N ARG A 11 7.28 11.38 -11.42
CA ARG A 11 6.06 11.40 -10.62
C ARG A 11 4.87 11.14 -11.52
N LEU A 12 3.81 10.62 -10.93
CA LEU A 12 2.53 10.50 -11.61
C LEU A 12 2.10 11.89 -12.10
N ASP A 13 1.76 11.98 -13.38
CA ASP A 13 1.21 13.20 -13.96
C ASP A 13 -0.24 13.38 -13.49
N SER A 14 -0.43 14.28 -12.53
CA SER A 14 -1.74 14.55 -11.93
C SER A 14 -2.75 15.15 -12.90
N THR A 15 -2.33 15.60 -14.09
CA THR A 15 -3.25 16.05 -15.15
C THR A 15 -3.84 14.88 -15.93
N LYS A 16 -3.20 13.70 -15.89
CA LYS A 16 -3.60 12.50 -16.63
C LYS A 16 -4.13 11.37 -15.75
N ALA A 17 -3.72 11.33 -14.48
CA ALA A 17 -4.10 10.27 -13.55
C ALA A 17 -4.40 10.82 -12.15
N LYS A 18 -5.26 10.11 -11.42
CA LYS A 18 -5.63 10.39 -10.02
C LYS A 18 -5.10 9.28 -9.14
N GLY A 19 -4.54 9.63 -7.98
CA GLY A 19 -3.97 8.69 -7.01
C GLY A 19 -2.49 8.95 -6.78
N PHE A 20 -1.73 7.89 -6.54
CA PHE A 20 -0.31 7.96 -6.24
C PHE A 20 0.48 6.83 -6.90
N ALA A 21 1.74 7.13 -7.21
CA ALA A 21 2.75 6.16 -7.59
C ALA A 21 3.97 6.36 -6.69
N PHE A 22 4.40 5.29 -6.05
CA PHE A 22 5.51 5.25 -5.11
C PHE A 22 6.66 4.35 -5.57
N GLU A 23 6.50 3.65 -6.68
CA GLU A 23 7.54 2.88 -7.34
C GLU A 23 7.43 2.97 -8.85
N ILE A 24 8.54 2.67 -9.52
CA ILE A 24 8.57 2.54 -10.99
C ILE A 24 7.80 1.27 -11.34
N GLU A 25 7.06 1.32 -12.44
CA GLU A 25 6.39 0.14 -12.97
C GLU A 25 7.43 -0.93 -13.29
N SER A 26 7.20 -2.17 -12.89
CA SER A 26 8.21 -3.23 -13.00
C SER A 26 8.62 -3.58 -14.43
N ASN A 27 7.79 -3.23 -15.42
CA ASN A 27 7.96 -3.58 -16.82
C ASN A 27 7.89 -2.33 -17.69
N ASP A 28 9.05 -1.78 -18.04
CA ASP A 28 9.18 -0.69 -19.01
C ASP A 28 9.18 -1.19 -20.47
N GLU A 29 8.52 -2.32 -20.74
CA GLU A 29 8.46 -2.85 -22.11
C GLU A 29 7.62 -1.92 -23.00
N PRO A 30 8.08 -1.65 -24.24
CA PRO A 30 7.29 -0.89 -25.19
C PRO A 30 5.94 -1.55 -25.46
N ASP A 31 4.92 -0.74 -25.76
CA ASP A 31 3.69 -1.25 -26.35
C ASP A 31 4.00 -1.81 -27.75
N TYR A 32 3.77 -3.11 -27.92
CA TYR A 32 3.88 -3.87 -29.17
C TYR A 32 2.53 -4.01 -29.86
N GLY A 33 1.55 -3.18 -29.51
CA GLY A 33 0.19 -3.17 -30.06
C GLY A 33 -0.83 -3.85 -29.16
N GLN A 34 -0.51 -4.10 -27.89
CA GLN A 34 -1.45 -4.63 -26.90
C GLN A 34 -2.62 -3.64 -26.74
N LEU A 35 -2.35 -2.35 -26.59
CA LEU A 35 -3.41 -1.34 -26.44
C LEU A 35 -4.26 -1.21 -27.71
N ASP A 36 -3.63 -1.23 -28.89
CA ASP A 36 -4.34 -1.20 -30.17
C ASP A 36 -5.21 -2.43 -30.39
N ALA A 37 -4.75 -3.62 -29.98
CA ALA A 37 -5.55 -4.84 -30.04
C ALA A 37 -6.79 -4.74 -29.13
N LEU A 38 -6.62 -4.24 -27.90
CA LEU A 38 -7.72 -4.04 -26.95
C LEU A 38 -8.74 -3.02 -27.47
N LYS A 39 -8.28 -1.91 -28.07
CA LYS A 39 -9.16 -0.94 -28.73
C LYS A 39 -9.95 -1.56 -29.89
N LYS A 40 -9.33 -2.45 -30.68
CA LYS A 40 -9.99 -3.15 -31.78
C LYS A 40 -11.07 -4.13 -31.31
N CYS A 41 -10.91 -4.75 -30.14
CA CYS A 41 -11.95 -5.59 -29.54
C CYS A 41 -13.21 -4.78 -29.23
N GLY A 42 -13.04 -3.57 -28.68
CA GLY A 42 -14.12 -2.58 -28.51
C GLY A 42 -15.10 -2.86 -27.36
N ASP A 43 -14.89 -3.93 -26.59
CA ASP A 43 -15.72 -4.39 -25.47
C ASP A 43 -14.98 -4.33 -24.12
N VAL A 44 -13.78 -3.74 -24.09
CA VAL A 44 -12.96 -3.59 -22.88
C VAL A 44 -13.18 -2.20 -22.26
N CYS A 45 -13.83 -2.15 -21.09
CA CYS A 45 -14.10 -0.91 -20.35
C CYS A 45 -12.93 -0.45 -19.47
N GLY A 46 -11.93 -1.30 -19.21
CA GLY A 46 -10.74 -0.93 -18.45
C GLY A 46 -9.71 -2.05 -18.29
N LEU A 47 -8.48 -1.67 -18.00
CA LEU A 47 -7.35 -2.55 -17.72
C LEU A 47 -6.93 -2.37 -16.26
N VAL A 48 -6.98 -3.46 -15.51
CA VAL A 48 -6.67 -3.49 -14.08
C VAL A 48 -5.35 -4.21 -13.88
N PHE A 49 -4.40 -3.52 -13.27
CA PHE A 49 -3.06 -4.00 -13.01
C PHE A 49 -2.83 -4.15 -11.50
N GLY A 50 -1.82 -4.96 -11.19
CA GLY A 50 -1.22 -5.09 -9.86
C GLY A 50 0.30 -5.10 -10.04
N HIS A 51 0.97 -6.05 -9.39
CA HIS A 51 2.44 -6.22 -9.38
C HIS A 51 3.18 -5.09 -8.65
N ASP A 52 2.89 -3.83 -8.96
CA ASP A 52 3.44 -2.66 -8.27
C ASP A 52 2.68 -2.43 -6.95
N HIS A 53 3.16 -3.07 -5.89
CA HIS A 53 2.53 -3.13 -4.57
C HIS A 53 2.14 -1.78 -3.95
N MET A 54 2.86 -0.70 -4.27
CA MET A 54 2.69 0.62 -3.67
C MET A 54 2.03 1.64 -4.59
N ASN A 55 1.79 1.28 -5.85
CA ASN A 55 1.10 2.15 -6.80
C ASN A 55 -0.42 1.97 -6.66
N CYS A 56 -1.15 3.08 -6.76
CA CYS A 56 -2.60 3.09 -6.70
C CYS A 56 -3.12 4.33 -7.42
N PHE A 57 -3.49 4.16 -8.68
CA PHE A 57 -4.01 5.26 -9.48
C PHE A 57 -5.02 4.79 -10.52
N THR A 58 -5.73 5.75 -11.08
CA THR A 58 -6.64 5.59 -12.20
C THR A 58 -6.36 6.69 -13.21
N GLY A 59 -6.24 6.34 -14.48
CA GLY A 59 -6.12 7.27 -15.60
C GLY A 59 -6.86 6.73 -16.82
N GLN A 60 -6.74 7.43 -17.93
CA GLN A 60 -7.34 7.02 -19.20
C GLN A 60 -6.35 7.24 -20.34
N ILE A 61 -6.27 6.26 -21.24
CA ILE A 61 -5.51 6.35 -22.50
C ILE A 61 -6.47 6.00 -23.63
N ASP A 62 -6.65 6.91 -24.59
CA ASP A 62 -7.53 6.71 -25.76
C ASP A 62 -8.95 6.19 -25.41
N GLY A 63 -9.53 6.65 -24.31
CA GLY A 63 -10.85 6.21 -23.84
C GLY A 63 -10.85 4.94 -22.98
N VAL A 64 -9.74 4.20 -22.91
CA VAL A 64 -9.60 2.98 -22.09
C VAL A 64 -9.12 3.36 -20.68
N ASN A 65 -9.83 2.91 -19.66
CA ASN A 65 -9.43 3.13 -18.26
C ASN A 65 -8.19 2.31 -17.91
N ILE A 66 -7.17 2.95 -17.35
CA ILE A 66 -5.93 2.32 -16.87
C ILE A 66 -5.87 2.43 -15.35
N ILE A 67 -5.82 1.29 -14.67
CA ILE A 67 -6.15 1.19 -13.25
C ILE A 67 -5.07 0.36 -12.55
N GLN A 68 -4.23 1.00 -11.75
CA GLN A 68 -3.24 0.33 -10.92
C GLN A 68 -3.78 0.13 -9.50
N THR A 69 -3.71 -1.10 -8.98
CA THR A 69 -4.30 -1.48 -7.68
C THR A 69 -3.23 -1.69 -6.61
N PRO A 70 -3.49 -1.23 -5.37
CA PRO A 70 -2.52 -1.42 -4.30
C PRO A 70 -2.43 -2.88 -3.84
N GLY A 71 -1.30 -3.25 -3.26
CA GLY A 71 -1.14 -4.53 -2.60
C GLY A 71 -1.98 -4.63 -1.32
N ALA A 72 -2.73 -5.73 -1.18
CA ALA A 72 -3.52 -6.03 0.03
C ALA A 72 -2.75 -6.82 1.09
N SER A 73 -1.78 -7.64 0.66
CA SER A 73 -1.05 -8.57 1.53
C SER A 73 -0.01 -7.87 2.40
N PHE A 74 0.19 -8.40 3.61
CA PHE A 74 1.30 -8.03 4.49
C PHE A 74 2.60 -8.79 4.23
N ARG A 75 2.60 -9.73 3.27
CA ARG A 75 3.77 -10.55 2.92
C ARG A 75 4.62 -9.96 1.81
N SER A 76 4.00 -9.14 0.96
CA SER A 76 4.70 -8.32 -0.01
C SER A 76 5.16 -7.01 0.63
N TYR A 77 6.27 -6.45 0.15
CA TYR A 77 6.69 -5.12 0.58
C TYR A 77 5.58 -4.09 0.33
N GLY A 78 5.62 -2.99 1.06
CA GLY A 78 4.65 -1.92 0.90
C GLY A 78 4.82 -0.84 1.96
N ASN A 79 3.78 -0.04 2.15
CA ASN A 79 3.79 1.03 3.13
C ASN A 79 2.39 1.30 3.71
N MET A 80 2.36 2.04 4.82
CA MET A 80 1.15 2.40 5.55
C MET A 80 0.16 3.29 4.77
N ILE A 81 0.56 3.86 3.63
CA ILE A 81 -0.29 4.72 2.81
C ILE A 81 -0.99 3.88 1.73
N SER A 82 -0.26 3.00 1.06
CA SER A 82 -0.75 2.29 -0.12
C SER A 82 -1.60 1.07 0.23
N ARG A 83 -1.32 0.39 1.35
CA ARG A 83 -1.93 -0.91 1.66
C ARG A 83 -3.45 -0.86 1.67
N GLY A 84 -4.09 -1.65 0.80
CA GLY A 84 -5.53 -1.61 0.62
C GLY A 84 -6.04 -2.54 -0.46
N VAL A 85 -7.32 -2.39 -0.79
CA VAL A 85 -8.01 -3.09 -1.87
C VAL A 85 -8.76 -2.09 -2.74
N ARG A 86 -8.94 -2.43 -4.02
CA ARG A 86 -9.80 -1.67 -4.94
C ARG A 86 -11.17 -2.35 -5.05
N VAL A 87 -12.22 -1.55 -4.96
CA VAL A 87 -13.60 -1.99 -5.17
C VAL A 87 -14.07 -1.45 -6.52
N PHE A 88 -14.74 -2.31 -7.27
CA PHE A 88 -15.43 -1.96 -8.51
C PHE A 88 -16.92 -2.12 -8.28
N VAL A 89 -17.68 -1.10 -8.63
CA VAL A 89 -19.13 -1.11 -8.61
C VAL A 89 -19.60 -1.07 -10.05
N VAL A 90 -20.27 -2.14 -10.47
CA VAL A 90 -20.79 -2.32 -11.83
C VAL A 90 -22.30 -2.36 -11.73
N ASP A 91 -22.98 -1.55 -12.55
CA ASP A 91 -24.43 -1.61 -12.70
C ASP A 91 -24.79 -2.78 -13.64
N GLU A 92 -25.67 -3.67 -13.21
CA GLU A 92 -26.14 -4.78 -14.06
C GLU A 92 -26.91 -4.29 -15.30
N ASN A 93 -27.48 -3.08 -15.23
CA ASN A 93 -28.23 -2.48 -16.34
C ASN A 93 -27.30 -1.77 -17.36
N ASP A 94 -26.08 -1.42 -16.95
CA ASP A 94 -25.03 -0.89 -17.82
C ASP A 94 -23.66 -1.44 -17.42
N PRO A 95 -23.32 -2.68 -17.83
CA PRO A 95 -22.04 -3.30 -17.49
C PRO A 95 -20.86 -2.73 -18.29
N THR A 96 -21.11 -1.75 -19.19
CA THR A 96 -20.07 -1.13 -20.01
C THR A 96 -19.30 -0.05 -19.26
N THR A 97 -19.83 0.39 -18.11
CA THR A 97 -19.20 1.38 -17.23
C THR A 97 -19.08 0.85 -15.80
N PHE A 98 -18.22 1.49 -15.00
CA PHE A 98 -18.05 1.14 -13.59
C PHE A 98 -17.59 2.35 -12.80
N GLU A 99 -17.93 2.36 -11.52
CA GLU A 99 -17.29 3.22 -10.52
C GLU A 99 -16.22 2.43 -9.76
N THR A 100 -15.18 3.13 -9.30
CA THR A 100 -14.16 2.48 -8.49
C THR A 100 -13.61 3.40 -7.42
N TYR A 101 -13.31 2.80 -6.27
CA TYR A 101 -12.68 3.45 -5.13
C TYR A 101 -11.75 2.47 -4.41
N THR A 102 -10.90 3.01 -3.54
CA THR A 102 -9.92 2.22 -2.79
C THR A 102 -10.28 2.27 -1.31
N ILE A 103 -10.17 1.13 -0.63
CA ILE A 103 -10.28 1.01 0.81
C ILE A 103 -8.89 0.67 1.34
N SER A 104 -8.27 1.60 2.06
CA SER A 104 -6.99 1.35 2.71
C SER A 104 -7.15 0.59 4.02
N TYR A 105 -6.05 0.01 4.52
CA TYR A 105 -5.99 -0.57 5.85
C TYR A 105 -6.48 0.42 6.92
N PHE A 106 -6.10 1.69 6.83
CA PHE A 106 -6.47 2.69 7.82
C PHE A 106 -7.89 3.23 7.66
N ASP A 107 -8.54 3.04 6.50
CA ASP A 107 -9.98 3.30 6.36
C ASP A 107 -10.80 2.25 7.13
N LEU A 108 -10.32 1.01 7.19
CA LEU A 108 -10.98 -0.09 7.93
C LEU A 108 -10.71 -0.07 9.43
N PHE A 109 -9.45 0.16 9.83
CA PHE A 109 -9.01 0.02 11.22
C PHE A 109 -8.82 1.35 11.96
N GLY A 110 -8.90 2.48 11.25
CA GLY A 110 -8.62 3.80 11.81
C GLY A 110 -7.15 4.02 12.16
N LYS A 111 -6.77 5.29 12.39
CA LYS A 111 -5.38 5.72 12.64
C LYS A 111 -5.05 5.83 14.13
N ASN A 112 -5.43 4.84 14.92
CA ASN A 112 -5.08 4.79 16.35
C ASN A 112 -3.81 3.98 16.60
N PHE A 113 -3.24 4.10 17.80
CA PHE A 113 -2.02 3.40 18.20
C PHE A 113 -2.12 1.87 18.01
N GLY A 114 -3.25 1.27 18.39
CA GLY A 114 -3.48 -0.17 18.24
C GLY A 114 -3.42 -0.64 16.78
N SER A 115 -4.05 0.10 15.87
CA SER A 115 -4.06 -0.19 14.44
C SER A 115 -2.68 -0.02 13.80
N VAL A 116 -1.90 0.98 14.24
CA VAL A 116 -0.51 1.16 13.79
C VAL A 116 0.37 0.01 14.27
N MET A 117 0.28 -0.37 15.56
CA MET A 117 1.04 -1.50 16.09
C MET A 117 0.64 -2.80 15.40
N ARG A 118 -0.64 -3.02 15.15
CA ARG A 118 -1.13 -4.17 14.37
C ARG A 118 -0.54 -4.18 12.97
N TYR A 119 -0.48 -3.04 12.27
CA TYR A 119 0.17 -2.97 10.96
C TYR A 119 1.64 -3.40 11.10
N ILE A 120 2.39 -2.77 12.01
CA ILE A 120 3.82 -3.02 12.21
C ILE A 120 4.10 -4.49 12.50
N PHE A 121 3.31 -5.15 13.35
CA PHE A 121 3.54 -6.55 13.72
C PHE A 121 3.11 -7.56 12.64
N ASN A 122 2.21 -7.21 11.73
CA ASN A 122 1.77 -8.09 10.66
C ASN A 122 2.59 -7.93 9.37
N ALA A 123 3.03 -6.71 9.06
CA ALA A 123 3.74 -6.37 7.83
C ALA A 123 5.19 -6.90 7.83
N ASP A 124 5.56 -7.71 6.85
CA ASP A 124 6.90 -8.33 6.77
C ASP A 124 7.99 -7.28 6.50
N GLU A 125 7.68 -6.15 5.85
CA GLU A 125 8.66 -5.08 5.64
C GLU A 125 9.11 -4.39 6.94
N TYR A 126 8.43 -4.66 8.06
CA TYR A 126 8.73 -4.07 9.38
C TYR A 126 9.50 -4.99 10.33
N GLU A 127 10.03 -6.15 9.90
CA GLU A 127 10.76 -7.10 10.78
C GLU A 127 11.82 -6.46 11.69
N LYS A 128 12.64 -5.55 11.14
CA LYS A 128 13.67 -4.83 11.93
C LYS A 128 13.04 -3.92 13.00
N VAL A 129 11.92 -3.29 12.68
CA VAL A 129 11.17 -2.43 13.61
C VAL A 129 10.50 -3.29 14.69
N LYS A 130 9.92 -4.44 14.32
CA LYS A 130 9.35 -5.42 15.27
C LYS A 130 10.41 -5.85 16.29
N ALA A 131 11.60 -6.25 15.81
CA ALA A 131 12.71 -6.66 16.67
C ALA A 131 13.13 -5.56 17.65
N LEU A 132 13.21 -4.31 17.18
CA LEU A 132 13.54 -3.16 18.04
C LEU A 132 12.46 -2.91 19.11
N ILE A 133 11.18 -2.94 18.73
CA ILE A 133 10.06 -2.75 19.68
C ILE A 133 10.10 -3.83 20.77
N LEU A 134 10.32 -5.10 20.38
CA LEU A 134 10.43 -6.21 21.32
C LEU A 134 11.64 -6.06 22.26
N ALA A 135 12.80 -5.66 21.73
CA ALA A 135 14.00 -5.45 22.53
C ALA A 135 13.81 -4.32 23.57
N LEU A 136 13.28 -3.17 23.15
CA LEU A 136 13.00 -2.05 24.05
C LEU A 136 11.94 -2.40 25.09
N GLY A 137 10.88 -3.10 24.68
CA GLY A 137 9.86 -3.61 25.60
C GLY A 137 10.46 -4.54 26.67
N GLY A 138 11.37 -5.42 26.28
CA GLY A 138 12.09 -6.30 27.21
C GLY A 138 12.93 -5.52 28.23
N VAL A 139 13.69 -4.51 27.79
CA VAL A 139 14.50 -3.66 28.68
C VAL A 139 13.61 -2.93 29.71
N ILE A 140 12.47 -2.39 29.27
CA ILE A 140 11.53 -1.70 30.17
C ILE A 140 10.96 -2.67 31.21
N VAL A 141 10.52 -3.86 30.80
CA VAL A 141 9.97 -4.87 31.72
C VAL A 141 11.01 -5.29 32.76
N VAL A 142 12.24 -5.58 32.33
CA VAL A 142 13.34 -5.93 33.25
C VAL A 142 13.62 -4.77 34.21
N GLY A 143 13.67 -3.54 33.72
CA GLY A 143 13.87 -2.34 34.54
C GLY A 143 12.77 -2.16 35.60
N LEU A 144 11.50 -2.37 35.23
CA LEU A 144 10.37 -2.32 36.16
C LEU A 144 10.45 -3.41 37.22
N ILE A 145 10.83 -4.63 36.86
CA ILE A 145 11.02 -5.74 37.81
C ILE A 145 12.13 -5.39 38.81
N VAL A 146 13.29 -4.92 38.33
CA VAL A 146 14.41 -4.52 39.20
C VAL A 146 14.00 -3.38 40.13
N TYR A 147 13.26 -2.39 39.61
CA TYR A 147 12.73 -1.28 40.40
C TYR A 147 11.78 -1.76 41.52
N ILE A 148 10.84 -2.65 41.19
CA ILE A 148 9.91 -3.22 42.17
C ILE A 148 10.68 -4.02 43.24
N LEU A 149 11.62 -4.88 42.85
CA LEU A 149 12.45 -5.65 43.79
C LEU A 149 13.29 -4.75 44.71
N ALA A 150 13.84 -3.65 44.18
CA ALA A 150 14.57 -2.68 44.97
C ALA A 150 13.67 -2.01 46.02
N ILE A 151 12.42 -1.69 45.68
CA ILE A 151 11.43 -1.15 46.63
C ILE A 151 11.11 -2.18 47.72
N PHE A 152 10.82 -3.43 47.35
CA PHE A 152 10.56 -4.49 48.33
C PHE A 152 11.71 -4.66 49.32
N ASN A 153 12.95 -4.69 48.83
CA ASN A 153 14.14 -4.79 49.67
C ASN A 153 14.35 -3.55 50.56
N LEU A 154 14.08 -2.35 50.04
CA LEU A 154 14.26 -1.10 50.78
C LEU A 154 13.24 -0.92 51.92
N PHE A 155 12.00 -1.37 51.71
CA PHE A 155 10.90 -1.20 52.67
C PHE A 155 10.55 -2.45 53.50
N GLY A 156 11.25 -3.57 53.27
CA GLY A 156 11.22 -4.74 54.16
C GLY A 156 9.90 -5.51 54.21
N PHE A 157 9.14 -5.52 53.10
CA PHE A 157 8.00 -6.43 52.92
C PHE A 157 8.44 -7.79 52.39
#